data_AF-B8GQI7-F1
#
_entry.id   AF-B8GQI7-F1
#
_cell.length_a   1.000
_cell.length_b   1.000
_cell.length_c   1.000
_cell.angle_alpha   90.00
_cell.angle_beta   90.00
_cell.angle_gamma   90.00
#
_symmetry.space_group_name_H-M   'P 1'
#
loop_
_entity.id
_entity.type
_entity.pdbx_description
1 polymer ?
#
loop_
_entity_poly.entity_id
_entity_poly.type
_entity_poly.pdbx_seq_one_letter_code
_entity_poly.pdbx_strand_id
1 'polypeptide(L)'
;MIGGDYSIGWDVGGWNCERNRESRDALVILDAERRRIGTPWRGNLRATINGAAGMRGWIRGLFALCGLPAPPDHSRVVLAIDTPLGFSEAFKALVTRFEAAPGPGASQDNPYLYRAAEHYLFARGVKPLSPVKDMIGSQATKGMHVLARFAPRVERCGVWTHGADFTVIEAYPSPCRASPLVQGLLDDYAPRNGRDPSLRTWPPDLDDGDKRDALVCALIGHLFTHRPESLAQPPERIPASEGWIWLPQDALSPVGSPHDEQKD
;
A
#
# COMPACT_ATOMS: atom_id res chain seq x y z
N MET A 1 23.44 -0.68 20.60
CA MET A 1 22.38 0.32 20.34
C MET A 1 21.14 -0.45 19.93
N ILE A 2 20.00 -0.17 20.55
CA ILE A 2 18.74 -0.82 20.20
C ILE A 2 18.23 -0.09 18.95
N GLY A 3 18.06 -0.80 17.83
CA GLY A 3 17.46 -0.24 16.62
C GLY A 3 16.00 0.19 16.89
N GLY A 4 15.52 1.22 16.19
CA GLY A 4 14.11 1.64 16.25
C GLY A 4 13.23 0.92 15.22
N ASP A 5 11.94 0.80 15.50
CA ASP A 5 10.95 0.28 14.55
C ASP A 5 10.18 1.44 13.90
N TYR A 6 10.03 1.39 12.58
CA TYR A 6 9.36 2.44 11.80
C TYR A 6 8.39 1.86 10.77
N SER A 7 7.27 2.53 10.59
CA SER A 7 6.31 2.24 9.52
C SER A 7 6.22 3.43 8.58
N ILE A 8 6.49 3.20 7.30
CA ILE A 8 6.40 4.20 6.24
C ILE A 8 5.21 3.84 5.37
N GLY A 9 4.31 4.80 5.17
CA GLY A 9 3.27 4.69 4.17
C GLY A 9 3.63 5.51 2.94
N TRP A 10 3.36 4.94 1.77
CA TRP A 10 3.63 5.57 0.49
C TRP A 10 2.40 5.50 -0.41
N ASP A 11 1.78 6.65 -0.68
CA ASP A 11 0.83 6.79 -1.80
C ASP A 11 1.60 7.06 -3.10
N VAL A 12 1.38 6.22 -4.12
CA VAL A 12 2.26 6.14 -5.29
C VAL A 12 1.81 7.05 -6.41
N GLY A 13 2.64 8.03 -6.75
CA GLY A 13 2.49 8.82 -7.95
C GLY A 13 3.13 8.14 -9.17
N GLY A 14 2.78 8.60 -10.38
CA GLY A 14 3.44 8.15 -11.61
C GLY A 14 4.92 8.56 -11.71
N TRP A 15 5.70 7.93 -12.60
CA TRP A 15 7.15 8.20 -12.77
C TRP A 15 7.52 9.67 -12.99
N ASN A 16 6.65 10.45 -13.66
CA ASN A 16 6.86 11.85 -14.01
C ASN A 16 5.72 12.74 -13.46
N CYS A 17 5.36 12.55 -12.19
CA CYS A 17 4.23 13.22 -11.55
C CYS A 17 4.51 14.66 -11.07
N GLU A 18 5.65 15.28 -11.38
CA GLU A 18 6.02 16.60 -10.85
C GLU A 18 5.00 17.70 -11.19
N ARG A 19 4.36 17.58 -12.36
CA ARG A 19 3.36 18.53 -12.86
C ARG A 19 1.93 18.04 -12.67
N ASN A 20 1.74 16.81 -12.18
CA ASN A 20 0.40 16.28 -11.93
C ASN A 20 -0.10 16.84 -10.59
N ARG A 21 -1.18 17.61 -10.63
CA ARG A 21 -1.78 18.17 -9.41
C ARG A 21 -2.62 17.14 -8.65
N GLU A 22 -3.20 16.18 -9.39
CA GLU A 22 -4.18 15.22 -8.89
C GLU A 22 -3.57 13.97 -8.28
N SER A 23 -2.33 13.60 -8.66
CA SER A 23 -1.68 12.40 -8.13
C SER A 23 -0.16 12.55 -8.16
N ARG A 24 0.45 12.44 -6.98
CA ARG A 24 1.89 12.54 -6.74
C ARG A 24 2.31 11.50 -5.72
N ASP A 25 3.62 11.28 -5.60
CA ASP A 25 4.11 10.45 -4.49
C ASP A 25 3.89 11.20 -3.17
N ALA A 26 3.38 10.53 -2.15
CA ALA A 26 3.31 11.07 -0.80
C ALA A 26 3.83 10.07 0.25
N LEU A 27 4.44 10.59 1.32
CA LEU A 27 5.08 9.80 2.37
C LEU A 27 4.66 10.26 3.75
N VAL A 28 4.40 9.28 4.63
CA VAL A 28 4.21 9.49 6.07
C VAL A 28 5.03 8.45 6.83
N ILE A 29 5.68 8.85 7.91
CA ILE A 29 6.51 7.97 8.75
C ILE A 29 5.97 7.96 10.18
N LEU A 30 5.78 6.77 10.73
CA LEU A 30 5.42 6.51 12.12
C LEU A 30 6.57 5.82 12.85
N ASP A 31 6.74 6.13 14.13
CA ASP A 31 7.61 5.39 15.04
C ASP A 31 6.90 4.15 15.66
N ALA A 32 7.61 3.42 16.53
CA ALA A 32 7.11 2.24 17.22
C ALA A 32 5.85 2.52 18.06
N GLU A 33 5.77 3.71 18.68
CA GLU A 33 4.62 4.17 19.44
C GLU A 33 3.48 4.70 18.54
N ARG A 34 3.59 4.53 17.21
CA ARG A 34 2.65 5.00 16.20
C ARG A 34 2.59 6.53 16.12
N ARG A 35 3.51 7.27 16.70
CA ARG A 35 3.54 8.73 16.56
C ARG A 35 4.04 9.08 15.18
N ARG A 36 3.38 10.05 14.53
CA ARG A 36 3.88 10.61 13.27
C ARG A 36 5.13 11.43 13.55
N ILE A 37 6.22 11.06 12.89
CA ILE A 37 7.51 11.75 12.99
C ILE A 37 7.84 12.45 11.68
N GLY A 38 8.54 13.57 11.77
CA GLY A 38 8.84 14.41 10.61
C GLY A 38 7.59 15.06 10.02
N THR A 39 7.74 15.62 8.82
CA THR A 39 6.66 16.27 8.08
C THR A 39 6.21 15.35 6.93
N PRO A 40 4.89 15.10 6.77
CA PRO A 40 4.37 14.44 5.59
C PRO A 40 4.91 15.08 4.31
N TRP A 41 5.43 14.27 3.40
CA TRP A 41 6.04 14.76 2.18
C TRP A 41 5.15 14.44 0.98
N ARG A 42 5.14 15.33 -0.02
CA ARG A 42 4.48 15.11 -1.31
C ARG A 42 5.34 15.62 -2.45
N GLY A 43 5.60 14.79 -3.45
CA GLY A 43 6.51 15.13 -4.53
C GLY A 43 6.59 14.12 -5.66
N ASN A 44 7.81 13.88 -6.18
CA ASN A 44 8.10 12.79 -7.10
C ASN A 44 9.36 12.07 -6.61
N LEU A 45 9.24 10.76 -6.34
CA LEU A 45 10.32 9.92 -5.83
C LEU A 45 11.30 9.45 -6.89
N ARG A 46 11.09 9.72 -8.19
CA ARG A 46 11.98 9.30 -9.29
C ARG A 46 13.45 9.60 -9.00
N ALA A 47 13.76 10.83 -8.58
CA ALA A 47 15.15 11.23 -8.28
C ALA A 47 15.72 10.44 -7.09
N THR A 48 14.94 10.28 -6.02
CA THR A 48 15.32 9.51 -4.82
C THR A 48 15.55 8.03 -5.14
N ILE A 49 14.65 7.42 -5.92
CA ILE A 49 14.75 6.03 -6.39
C ILE A 49 16.04 5.88 -7.22
N ASN A 50 16.25 6.76 -8.20
CA ASN A 50 17.41 6.68 -9.09
C ASN A 50 18.74 6.87 -8.35
N GLY A 51 18.80 7.83 -7.42
CA GLY A 51 20.01 8.17 -6.67
C GLY A 51 20.38 7.18 -5.56
N ALA A 52 19.46 6.31 -5.12
CA ALA A 52 19.73 5.35 -4.06
C ALA A 52 20.57 4.16 -4.55
N ALA A 53 21.80 4.03 -4.07
CA ALA A 53 22.69 2.92 -4.43
C ALA A 53 22.22 1.54 -3.91
N GLY A 54 21.34 1.51 -2.91
CA GLY A 54 20.80 0.29 -2.32
C GLY A 54 19.78 0.60 -1.22
N MET A 55 19.30 -0.44 -0.53
CA MET A 55 18.22 -0.36 0.45
C MET A 55 18.45 0.72 1.52
N ARG A 56 19.65 0.80 2.11
CA ARG A 56 19.95 1.81 3.14
C ARG A 56 19.93 3.24 2.61
N GLY A 57 20.40 3.45 1.38
CA GLY A 57 20.33 4.74 0.71
C GLY A 57 18.90 5.14 0.38
N TRP A 58 18.07 4.17 -0.01
CA TRP A 58 16.64 4.34 -0.24
C TRP A 58 15.92 4.79 1.04
N ILE A 59 16.05 4.04 2.14
CA ILE A 59 15.42 4.38 3.43
C ILE A 59 15.87 5.77 3.91
N ARG A 60 17.17 6.07 3.84
CA ARG A 60 17.70 7.41 4.18
C ARG A 60 17.04 8.50 3.34
N GLY A 61 16.87 8.26 2.04
CA GLY A 61 16.18 9.19 1.14
C GLY A 61 14.75 9.47 1.57
N LEU A 62 13.99 8.43 1.95
CA LEU A 62 12.63 8.57 2.46
C LEU A 62 12.57 9.44 3.72
N PHE A 63 13.44 9.16 4.71
CA PHE A 63 13.51 9.94 5.95
C PHE A 63 13.89 11.40 5.68
N ALA A 64 14.87 11.64 4.80
CA ALA A 64 15.31 12.98 4.46
C ALA A 64 14.21 13.83 3.81
N LEU A 65 13.36 13.22 2.95
CA LEU A 65 12.21 13.91 2.36
C LEU A 65 11.17 14.35 3.41
N CYS A 66 11.04 13.59 4.50
CA CYS A 66 10.22 13.96 5.65
C CYS A 66 10.94 14.86 6.67
N GLY A 67 12.14 15.35 6.36
CA GLY A 67 12.91 16.24 7.24
C GLY A 67 13.56 15.55 8.44
N LEU A 68 13.75 14.23 8.37
CA LEU A 68 14.32 13.43 9.45
C LEU A 68 15.77 13.00 9.15
N PRO A 69 16.60 12.78 10.18
CA PRO A 69 17.85 12.06 10.01
C PRO A 69 17.60 10.61 9.58
N ALA A 70 18.63 9.96 9.04
CA ALA A 70 18.56 8.52 8.79
C ALA A 70 18.20 7.76 10.09
N PRO A 71 17.39 6.68 10.01
CA PRO A 71 17.13 5.85 11.17
C PRO A 71 18.44 5.22 11.66
N PRO A 72 18.54 4.90 12.97
CA PRO A 72 19.69 4.19 13.53
C PRO A 72 20.01 2.89 12.78
N ASP A 73 21.26 2.45 12.85
CA ASP A 73 21.63 1.13 12.34
C ASP A 73 20.82 0.03 13.04
N HIS A 74 20.46 -1.01 12.27
CA HIS A 74 19.63 -2.14 12.71
C HIS A 74 18.19 -1.78 13.07
N SER A 75 17.72 -0.60 12.67
CA SER A 75 16.30 -0.29 12.66
C SER A 75 15.53 -1.20 11.72
N ARG A 76 14.31 -1.58 12.14
CA ARG A 76 13.35 -2.29 11.29
C ARG A 76 12.43 -1.27 10.64
N VAL A 77 12.27 -1.39 9.33
CA VAL A 77 11.40 -0.51 8.55
C VAL A 77 10.40 -1.35 7.77
N VAL A 78 9.12 -1.09 7.98
CA VAL A 78 8.04 -1.60 7.14
C VAL A 78 7.56 -0.49 6.21
N LEU A 79 7.64 -0.71 4.90
CA LEU A 79 7.09 0.18 3.88
C LEU A 79 5.78 -0.41 3.33
N ALA A 80 4.66 0.24 3.60
CA ALA A 80 3.37 -0.08 3.02
C ALA A 80 3.12 0.83 1.81
N ILE A 81 2.84 0.23 0.65
CA ILE A 81 2.76 0.93 -0.64
C ILE A 81 1.34 0.85 -1.20
N ASP A 82 0.76 1.99 -1.60
CA ASP A 82 -0.50 2.08 -2.33
C ASP A 82 -0.27 1.95 -3.84
N THR A 83 0.08 0.75 -4.28
CA THR A 83 0.04 0.38 -5.69
C THR A 83 0.15 -1.13 -5.83
N PRO A 84 -0.42 -1.75 -6.88
CA PRO A 84 -0.22 -3.15 -7.17
C PRO A 84 1.27 -3.53 -7.24
N LEU A 85 1.67 -4.51 -6.44
CA LEU A 85 3.03 -5.03 -6.37
C LEU A 85 3.20 -6.36 -7.14
N GLY A 86 2.16 -6.76 -7.87
CA GLY A 86 2.17 -7.93 -8.74
C GLY A 86 1.08 -7.85 -9.81
N PHE A 87 1.17 -8.75 -10.78
CA PHE A 87 0.16 -8.96 -11.80
C PHE A 87 -0.34 -10.40 -11.76
N SER A 88 -1.54 -10.63 -12.31
CA SER A 88 -2.12 -11.97 -12.34
C SER A 88 -1.25 -12.96 -13.14
N GLU A 89 -1.29 -14.23 -12.78
CA GLU A 89 -0.58 -15.29 -13.49
C GLU A 89 -1.02 -15.38 -14.96
N ALA A 90 -2.30 -15.21 -15.24
CA ALA A 90 -2.81 -15.23 -16.61
C ALA A 90 -2.26 -14.05 -17.43
N PHE A 91 -2.16 -12.86 -16.86
CA PHE A 91 -1.52 -11.73 -17.57
C PHE A 91 -0.04 -12.00 -17.82
N LYS A 92 0.68 -12.49 -16.82
CA LYS A 92 2.10 -12.86 -16.98
C LYS A 92 2.30 -13.94 -18.04
N ALA A 93 1.47 -14.97 -18.04
CA ALA A 93 1.47 -16.03 -19.04
C ALA A 93 1.24 -15.49 -20.46
N LEU A 94 0.25 -14.60 -20.61
CA LEU A 94 -0.07 -13.97 -21.88
C LEU A 94 1.13 -13.18 -22.45
N VAL A 95 1.78 -12.35 -21.64
CA VAL A 95 2.84 -11.45 -22.13
C VAL A 95 4.23 -12.09 -22.20
N THR A 96 4.47 -13.19 -21.47
CA THR A 96 5.79 -13.86 -21.46
C THR A 96 5.82 -15.15 -22.26
N ARG A 97 4.69 -15.87 -22.36
CA ARG A 97 4.58 -17.18 -23.01
C ARG A 97 3.58 -17.21 -24.16
N PHE A 98 2.84 -16.12 -24.39
CA PHE A 98 1.77 -16.05 -25.39
C PHE A 98 0.66 -17.09 -25.15
N GLU A 99 0.44 -17.47 -23.89
CA GLU A 99 -0.60 -18.42 -23.48
C GLU A 99 -1.90 -17.68 -23.19
N ALA A 100 -3.00 -18.14 -23.81
CA ALA A 100 -4.33 -17.64 -23.54
C ALA A 100 -4.95 -18.37 -22.33
N ALA A 101 -5.48 -17.60 -21.37
CA ALA A 101 -6.40 -18.08 -20.35
C ALA A 101 -7.78 -18.40 -20.96
N PRO A 102 -8.65 -19.15 -20.24
CA PRO A 102 -10.05 -19.28 -20.61
C PRO A 102 -10.70 -17.91 -20.87
N GLY A 103 -11.64 -17.87 -21.81
CA GLY A 103 -12.26 -16.60 -22.25
C GLY A 103 -12.83 -15.79 -21.08
N PRO A 104 -12.67 -14.45 -21.08
CA PRO A 104 -13.13 -13.62 -19.98
C PRO A 104 -14.66 -13.63 -19.88
N GLY A 105 -15.16 -13.76 -18.65
CA GLY A 105 -16.58 -13.61 -18.30
C GLY A 105 -16.95 -12.15 -18.04
N ALA A 106 -17.62 -11.88 -16.91
CA ALA A 106 -17.87 -10.51 -16.46
C ALA A 106 -16.56 -9.78 -16.14
N SER A 107 -16.61 -8.44 -16.02
CA SER A 107 -15.40 -7.63 -15.82
C SER A 107 -14.59 -8.11 -14.61
N GLN A 108 -15.25 -8.30 -13.46
CA GLN A 108 -14.64 -8.75 -12.20
C GLN A 108 -14.08 -10.18 -12.25
N ASP A 109 -14.43 -10.97 -13.26
CA ASP A 109 -13.97 -12.35 -13.46
C ASP A 109 -12.85 -12.43 -14.50
N ASN A 110 -12.38 -11.29 -15.00
CA ASN A 110 -11.37 -11.26 -16.05
C ASN A 110 -10.00 -11.67 -15.48
N PRO A 111 -9.45 -12.84 -15.88
CA PRO A 111 -8.24 -13.40 -15.28
C PRO A 111 -7.00 -12.58 -15.61
N TYR A 112 -7.01 -11.78 -16.67
CA TYR A 112 -5.90 -10.90 -17.03
C TYR A 112 -5.90 -9.61 -16.22
N LEU A 113 -7.06 -9.16 -15.75
CA LEU A 113 -7.19 -7.84 -15.13
C LEU A 113 -7.02 -7.87 -13.62
N TYR A 114 -7.44 -8.95 -12.97
CA TYR A 114 -7.49 -9.05 -11.52
C TYR A 114 -6.66 -10.25 -11.05
N ARG A 115 -5.99 -10.12 -9.90
CA ARG A 115 -5.29 -11.22 -9.25
C ARG A 115 -6.27 -12.00 -8.38
N ALA A 116 -5.83 -13.15 -7.91
CA ALA A 116 -6.55 -13.91 -6.89
C ALA A 116 -6.81 -13.08 -5.62
N ALA A 117 -5.91 -12.14 -5.29
CA ALA A 117 -6.11 -11.17 -4.22
C ALA A 117 -7.32 -10.27 -4.47
N GLU A 118 -7.43 -9.63 -5.64
CA GLU A 118 -8.60 -8.81 -5.96
C GLU A 118 -9.90 -9.62 -6.00
N HIS A 119 -9.90 -10.82 -6.58
CA HIS A 119 -11.09 -11.69 -6.56
C HIS A 119 -11.52 -12.05 -5.12
N TYR A 120 -10.55 -12.27 -4.23
CA TYR A 120 -10.84 -12.51 -2.81
C TYR A 120 -11.53 -11.33 -2.14
N LEU A 121 -11.12 -10.11 -2.50
CA LEU A 121 -11.68 -8.85 -2.01
C LEU A 121 -13.08 -8.58 -2.57
N PHE A 122 -13.29 -8.80 -3.88
CA PHE A 122 -14.61 -8.69 -4.52
C PHE A 122 -15.65 -9.56 -3.83
N ALA A 123 -15.30 -10.82 -3.53
CA ALA A 123 -16.17 -11.76 -2.83
C ALA A 123 -16.56 -11.33 -1.40
N ARG A 124 -15.96 -10.26 -0.88
CA ARG A 124 -16.12 -9.73 0.49
C ARG A 124 -16.52 -8.26 0.52
N GLY A 125 -17.16 -7.77 -0.54
CA GLY A 125 -17.74 -6.43 -0.56
C GLY A 125 -16.77 -5.30 -0.93
N VAL A 126 -15.49 -5.60 -1.16
CA VAL A 126 -14.49 -4.61 -1.55
C VAL A 126 -14.37 -4.57 -3.07
N LYS A 127 -14.41 -3.38 -3.66
CA LYS A 127 -14.16 -3.18 -5.10
C LYS A 127 -12.71 -2.70 -5.30
N PRO A 128 -11.73 -3.61 -5.44
CA PRO A 128 -10.35 -3.21 -5.69
C PRO A 128 -10.16 -2.69 -7.12
N LEU A 129 -9.09 -1.91 -7.31
CA LEU A 129 -8.63 -1.51 -8.63
C LEU A 129 -7.96 -2.70 -9.34
N SER A 130 -8.10 -2.74 -10.66
CA SER A 130 -7.39 -3.70 -11.49
C SER A 130 -5.94 -3.24 -11.69
N PRO A 131 -4.95 -4.10 -11.36
CA PRO A 131 -3.55 -3.79 -11.65
C PRO A 131 -3.25 -3.52 -13.12
N VAL A 132 -4.02 -4.13 -14.03
CA VAL A 132 -3.80 -4.01 -15.48
C VAL A 132 -4.65 -2.93 -16.11
N LYS A 133 -5.93 -2.80 -15.75
CA LYS A 133 -6.82 -1.82 -16.38
C LYS A 133 -6.60 -0.41 -15.82
N ASP A 134 -6.44 -0.29 -14.50
CA ASP A 134 -6.49 1.01 -13.83
C ASP A 134 -5.09 1.55 -13.49
N MET A 135 -4.11 0.66 -13.27
CA MET A 135 -2.79 1.03 -12.75
C MET A 135 -1.59 0.51 -13.54
N ILE A 136 -1.79 -0.08 -14.73
CA ILE A 136 -0.67 -0.58 -15.54
C ILE A 136 0.26 0.55 -15.96
N GLY A 137 1.55 0.23 -16.06
CA GLY A 137 2.57 1.20 -16.42
C GLY A 137 2.97 2.02 -15.20
N SER A 138 2.41 3.21 -14.98
CA SER A 138 3.10 4.24 -14.19
C SER A 138 3.31 3.91 -12.70
N GLN A 139 2.24 3.70 -11.93
CA GLN A 139 2.34 3.49 -10.47
C GLN A 139 2.79 2.06 -10.16
N ALA A 140 2.14 1.05 -10.75
CA ALA A 140 2.48 -0.36 -10.51
C ALA A 140 3.94 -0.66 -10.86
N THR A 141 4.45 -0.21 -12.01
CA THR A 141 5.87 -0.43 -12.34
C THR A 141 6.82 0.35 -11.44
N LYS A 142 6.41 1.51 -10.88
CA LYS A 142 7.23 2.24 -9.91
C LYS A 142 7.34 1.46 -8.60
N GLY A 143 6.23 0.99 -8.04
CA GLY A 143 6.24 0.14 -6.84
C GLY A 143 7.04 -1.14 -7.05
N MET A 144 6.78 -1.86 -8.15
CA MET A 144 7.51 -3.10 -8.49
C MET A 144 9.00 -2.86 -8.78
N HIS A 145 9.38 -1.70 -9.34
CA HIS A 145 10.79 -1.33 -9.50
C HIS A 145 11.48 -1.13 -8.15
N VAL A 146 10.82 -0.46 -7.20
CA VAL A 146 11.33 -0.30 -5.82
C VAL A 146 11.52 -1.66 -5.15
N LEU A 147 10.57 -2.58 -5.31
CA LEU A 147 10.73 -3.96 -4.83
C LEU A 147 11.97 -4.64 -5.42
N ALA A 148 12.07 -4.69 -6.75
CA ALA A 148 13.17 -5.38 -7.43
C ALA A 148 14.55 -4.81 -7.03
N ARG A 149 14.62 -3.51 -6.72
CA ARG A 149 15.87 -2.83 -6.40
C ARG A 149 16.23 -2.86 -4.92
N PHE A 150 15.24 -2.79 -4.02
CA PHE A 150 15.48 -2.57 -2.59
C PHE A 150 14.90 -3.65 -1.67
N ALA A 151 13.97 -4.49 -2.14
CA ALA A 151 13.40 -5.62 -1.40
C ALA A 151 13.07 -6.82 -2.32
N PRO A 152 14.07 -7.42 -2.99
CA PRO A 152 13.82 -8.38 -4.07
C PRO A 152 13.40 -9.78 -3.60
N ARG A 153 13.48 -10.09 -2.30
CA ARG A 153 13.16 -11.41 -1.78
C ARG A 153 11.69 -11.49 -1.42
N VAL A 154 10.96 -12.44 -2.00
CA VAL A 154 9.62 -12.80 -1.53
C VAL A 154 9.79 -13.69 -0.30
N GLU A 155 9.42 -13.19 0.87
CA GLU A 155 9.47 -13.98 2.12
C GLU A 155 8.25 -14.90 2.22
N ARG A 156 7.06 -14.34 1.95
CA ARG A 156 5.78 -15.04 1.85
C ARG A 156 4.83 -14.26 0.95
N CYS A 157 3.65 -14.81 0.70
CA CYS A 157 2.64 -14.14 -0.13
C CYS A 157 2.38 -12.70 0.36
N GLY A 158 2.65 -11.72 -0.50
CA GLY A 158 2.51 -10.28 -0.24
C GLY A 158 3.49 -9.68 0.77
N VAL A 159 4.61 -10.34 1.05
CA VAL A 159 5.67 -9.79 1.91
C VAL A 159 7.01 -9.91 1.18
N TRP A 160 7.63 -8.77 0.95
CA TRP A 160 8.93 -8.66 0.30
C TRP A 160 9.97 -8.09 1.25
N THR A 161 11.21 -8.55 1.18
CA THR A 161 12.25 -8.17 2.15
C THR A 161 13.63 -7.94 1.55
N HIS A 162 14.46 -7.26 2.34
CA HIS A 162 15.91 -7.23 2.21
C HIS A 162 16.55 -7.55 3.56
N GLY A 163 16.58 -8.84 3.90
CA GLY A 163 16.99 -9.30 5.24
C GLY A 163 15.96 -8.93 6.29
N ALA A 164 16.38 -8.82 7.55
CA ALA A 164 15.49 -8.55 8.69
C ALA A 164 15.17 -7.05 8.89
N ASP A 165 15.91 -6.15 8.24
CA ASP A 165 15.87 -4.71 8.52
C ASP A 165 14.80 -3.98 7.67
N PHE A 166 14.39 -4.55 6.54
CA PHE A 166 13.47 -3.89 5.60
C PHE A 166 12.43 -4.86 5.04
N THR A 167 11.17 -4.53 5.27
CA THR A 167 9.99 -5.24 4.78
C THR A 167 9.13 -4.30 3.95
N VAL A 168 8.56 -4.81 2.86
CA VAL A 168 7.61 -4.09 2.02
C VAL A 168 6.33 -4.91 1.92
N ILE A 169 5.20 -4.23 2.01
CA ILE A 169 3.86 -4.79 1.84
C ILE A 169 3.03 -3.89 0.93
N GLU A 170 2.04 -4.49 0.27
CA GLU A 170 1.02 -3.76 -0.48
C GLU A 170 -0.15 -3.41 0.44
N ALA A 171 -0.66 -2.17 0.38
CA ALA A 171 -1.83 -1.73 1.13
C ALA A 171 -2.79 -0.99 0.19
N TYR A 172 -4.10 -1.07 0.43
CA TYR A 172 -5.10 -0.28 -0.29
C TYR A 172 -5.83 0.63 0.70
N PRO A 173 -5.53 1.94 0.73
CA PRO A 173 -6.06 2.83 1.76
C PRO A 173 -7.56 3.08 1.60
N SER A 174 -8.10 3.07 0.38
CA SER A 174 -9.53 3.25 0.11
C SER A 174 -10.43 2.28 0.91
N PRO A 175 -10.29 0.94 0.81
CA PRO A 175 -11.05 0.01 1.65
C PRO A 175 -10.68 0.10 3.13
N CYS A 176 -9.43 0.43 3.46
CA CYS A 176 -9.01 0.59 4.86
C CYS A 176 -9.74 1.76 5.55
N ARG A 177 -10.14 2.81 4.83
CA ARG A 177 -10.87 3.94 5.43
C ARG A 177 -12.27 3.55 5.92
N ALA A 178 -12.87 2.46 5.43
CA ALA A 178 -14.16 1.98 5.94
C ALA A 178 -14.04 1.21 7.27
N SER A 179 -12.85 0.72 7.62
CA SER A 179 -12.59 -0.05 8.83
C SER A 179 -12.81 0.78 10.11
N PRO A 180 -13.67 0.32 11.04
CA PRO A 180 -13.78 0.89 12.38
C PRO A 180 -12.43 0.98 13.10
N LEU A 181 -11.57 -0.04 12.99
CA LEU A 181 -10.22 -0.03 13.55
C LEU A 181 -9.38 1.13 13.00
N VAL A 182 -9.26 1.26 11.69
CA VAL A 182 -8.46 2.35 11.07
C VAL A 182 -9.06 3.71 11.39
N GLN A 183 -10.39 3.81 11.43
CA GLN A 183 -11.07 5.04 11.82
C GLN A 183 -10.72 5.46 13.26
N GLY A 184 -10.68 4.53 14.21
CA GLY A 184 -10.26 4.81 15.59
C GLY A 184 -8.79 5.22 15.67
N LEU A 185 -7.90 4.62 14.86
CA LEU A 185 -6.50 5.02 14.79
C LEU A 185 -6.31 6.42 14.20
N LEU A 186 -7.12 6.79 13.21
CA LEU A 186 -7.09 8.10 12.57
C LEU A 186 -7.55 9.24 13.49
N ASP A 187 -8.33 8.95 14.53
CA ASP A 187 -8.81 9.96 15.48
C ASP A 187 -7.66 10.62 16.26
N ASP A 188 -6.53 9.93 16.42
CA ASP A 188 -5.31 10.48 17.06
C ASP A 188 -4.61 11.56 16.20
N TYR A 189 -4.87 11.60 14.89
CA TYR A 189 -4.25 12.56 13.97
C TYR A 189 -5.21 13.59 13.42
N ALA A 190 -6.46 13.18 13.20
CA ALA A 190 -7.51 13.99 12.61
C ALA A 190 -8.85 13.59 13.23
N PRO A 191 -9.19 14.15 14.40
CA PRO A 191 -10.42 13.81 15.10
C PRO A 191 -11.64 14.05 14.22
N ARG A 192 -12.65 13.20 14.38
CA ARG A 192 -13.95 13.37 13.72
C ARG A 192 -14.63 14.65 14.19
N ASN A 193 -15.34 15.29 13.27
CA ASN A 193 -16.12 16.48 13.58
C ASN A 193 -17.34 16.09 14.43
N GLY A 194 -17.58 16.83 15.52
CA GLY A 194 -18.71 16.55 16.43
C GLY A 194 -20.09 16.80 15.84
N ARG A 195 -20.21 17.53 14.72
CA ARG A 195 -21.47 17.77 14.00
C ARG A 195 -21.70 16.79 12.85
N ASP A 196 -20.62 16.34 12.21
CA ASP A 196 -20.66 15.37 11.12
C ASP A 196 -19.50 14.37 11.27
N PRO A 197 -19.74 13.19 11.87
CA PRO A 197 -18.72 12.17 12.08
C PRO A 197 -18.09 11.61 10.79
N SER A 198 -18.69 11.86 9.62
CA SER A 198 -18.10 11.50 8.32
C SER A 198 -16.93 12.41 7.93
N LEU A 199 -16.84 13.61 8.53
CA LEU A 199 -15.80 14.58 8.31
C LEU A 199 -14.73 14.53 9.40
N ARG A 200 -13.49 14.79 9.02
CA ARG A 200 -12.33 14.89 9.92
C ARG A 200 -11.69 16.26 9.82
N THR A 201 -11.22 16.77 10.95
CA THR A 201 -10.39 17.97 10.98
C THR A 201 -8.94 17.58 10.79
N TRP A 202 -8.47 17.62 9.54
CA TRP A 202 -7.09 17.30 9.19
C TRP A 202 -6.13 18.42 9.60
N PRO A 203 -4.91 18.11 10.08
CA PRO A 203 -3.88 19.10 10.32
C PRO A 203 -3.42 19.73 8.99
N PRO A 204 -2.87 20.96 9.01
CA PRO A 204 -2.48 21.69 7.81
C PRO A 204 -1.46 20.98 6.91
N ASP A 205 -0.68 20.05 7.46
CA ASP A 205 0.32 19.27 6.73
C ASP A 205 -0.23 17.96 6.15
N LEU A 206 -1.51 17.63 6.37
CA LEU A 206 -2.29 16.57 5.72
C LEU A 206 -3.45 17.19 4.90
N ASP A 207 -3.12 18.23 4.14
CA ASP A 207 -4.02 19.06 3.35
C ASP A 207 -4.56 18.38 2.09
N ASP A 208 -3.88 17.36 1.56
CA ASP A 208 -4.26 16.65 0.34
C ASP A 208 -4.58 15.15 0.53
N GLY A 209 -5.20 14.56 -0.49
CA GLY A 209 -5.61 13.15 -0.51
C GLY A 209 -4.41 12.20 -0.41
N ASP A 210 -3.38 12.43 -1.24
CA ASP A 210 -2.19 11.60 -1.33
C ASP A 210 -1.51 11.42 0.04
N LYS A 211 -1.33 12.51 0.80
CA LYS A 211 -0.75 12.44 2.16
C LYS A 211 -1.64 11.68 3.15
N ARG A 212 -2.96 11.74 2.99
CA ARG A 212 -3.90 11.00 3.84
C ARG A 212 -3.89 9.51 3.51
N ASP A 213 -3.78 9.15 2.23
CA ASP A 213 -3.61 7.78 1.77
C ASP A 213 -2.25 7.20 2.22
N ALA A 214 -1.19 8.00 2.16
CA ALA A 214 0.10 7.66 2.73
C ALA A 214 0.03 7.45 4.26
N LEU A 215 -0.71 8.28 5.01
CA LEU A 215 -0.93 8.03 6.46
C LEU A 215 -1.65 6.70 6.70
N VAL A 216 -2.70 6.40 5.94
CA VAL A 216 -3.43 5.13 6.08
C VAL A 216 -2.50 3.95 5.77
N CYS A 217 -1.69 4.02 4.72
CA CYS A 217 -0.67 3.01 4.44
C CYS A 217 0.31 2.84 5.61
N ALA A 218 0.77 3.94 6.20
CA ALA A 218 1.69 3.88 7.35
C ALA A 218 1.04 3.18 8.55
N LEU A 219 -0.26 3.40 8.79
CA LEU A 219 -1.02 2.69 9.81
C LEU A 219 -1.15 1.20 9.51
N ILE A 220 -1.35 0.80 8.25
CA ILE A 220 -1.33 -0.61 7.86
C ILE A 220 0.04 -1.24 8.09
N GLY A 221 1.14 -0.54 7.77
CA GLY A 221 2.50 -0.99 8.10
C GLY A 221 2.73 -1.17 9.61
N HIS A 222 2.17 -0.26 10.42
CA HIS A 222 2.24 -0.35 11.88
C HIS A 222 1.44 -1.54 12.42
N LEU A 223 0.21 -1.73 11.95
CA LEU A 223 -0.62 -2.89 12.29
C LEU A 223 0.04 -4.21 11.87
N PHE A 224 0.68 -4.25 10.71
CA PHE A 224 1.39 -5.44 10.24
C PHE A 224 2.50 -5.87 11.21
N THR A 225 3.17 -4.90 11.84
CA THR A 225 4.26 -5.16 12.79
C THR A 225 3.75 -5.49 14.18
N HIS A 226 2.77 -4.73 14.68
CA HIS A 226 2.40 -4.74 16.10
C HIS A 226 1.09 -5.45 16.43
N ARG A 227 0.22 -5.67 15.43
CA ARG A 227 -1.09 -6.33 15.55
C ARG A 227 -1.45 -7.10 14.27
N PRO A 228 -0.59 -8.02 13.78
CA PRO A 228 -0.80 -8.71 12.50
C PRO A 228 -2.12 -9.50 12.46
N GLU A 229 -2.62 -9.94 13.61
CA GLU A 229 -3.91 -10.62 13.77
C GLU A 229 -5.11 -9.72 13.44
N SER A 230 -4.94 -8.40 13.37
CA SER A 230 -5.99 -7.48 12.95
C SER A 230 -6.13 -7.34 11.44
N LEU A 231 -5.12 -7.81 10.68
CA LEU A 231 -5.09 -7.73 9.22
C LEU A 231 -5.53 -9.04 8.57
N ALA A 232 -6.16 -8.94 7.41
CA ALA A 232 -6.55 -10.09 6.62
C ALA A 232 -5.30 -10.82 6.09
N GLN A 233 -5.18 -12.10 6.43
CA GLN A 233 -4.07 -12.95 5.99
C GLN A 233 -4.34 -13.52 4.59
N PRO A 234 -3.31 -13.72 3.75
CA PRO A 234 -3.47 -14.39 2.47
C PRO A 234 -3.93 -15.83 2.68
N PRO A 235 -5.06 -16.26 2.07
CA PRO A 235 -5.42 -17.67 2.04
C PRO A 235 -4.34 -18.52 1.33
N GLU A 236 -4.18 -19.78 1.74
CA GLU A 236 -3.17 -20.70 1.18
C GLU A 236 -3.21 -20.83 -0.35
N ARG A 237 -4.38 -20.62 -0.96
CA ARG A 237 -4.60 -20.72 -2.41
C ARG A 237 -4.12 -19.52 -3.22
N ILE A 238 -3.73 -18.40 -2.58
CA ILE A 238 -3.28 -17.21 -3.32
C ILE A 238 -1.84 -17.40 -3.78
N PRO A 239 -1.53 -17.31 -5.09
CA PRO A 239 -0.17 -17.44 -5.57
C PRO A 239 0.73 -16.35 -4.97
N ALA A 240 1.84 -16.73 -4.35
CA ALA A 240 2.80 -15.77 -3.79
C ALA A 240 3.36 -14.81 -4.85
N SER A 241 3.40 -15.25 -6.10
CA SER A 241 3.83 -14.52 -7.30
C SER A 241 2.85 -13.44 -7.77
N GLU A 242 1.61 -13.43 -7.28
CA GLU A 242 0.64 -12.35 -7.51
C GLU A 242 0.68 -11.31 -6.36
N GLY A 243 1.12 -11.72 -5.17
CA GLY A 243 1.17 -10.86 -3.98
C GLY A 243 -0.13 -10.89 -3.17
N TRP A 244 -0.21 -10.01 -2.16
CA TRP A 244 -1.36 -9.87 -1.28
C TRP A 244 -1.54 -8.42 -0.87
N ILE A 245 -2.80 -8.00 -0.75
CA ILE A 245 -3.19 -6.65 -0.30
C ILE A 245 -3.50 -6.73 1.20
N TRP A 246 -2.71 -6.05 2.01
CA TRP A 246 -2.91 -5.99 3.45
C TRP A 246 -3.94 -4.92 3.82
N LEU A 247 -4.99 -5.35 4.52
CA LEU A 247 -6.05 -4.47 5.02
C LEU A 247 -6.71 -5.06 6.28
N PRO A 248 -7.39 -4.24 7.11
CA PRO A 248 -8.04 -4.69 8.34
C PRO A 248 -9.12 -5.74 8.09
N GLN A 249 -9.22 -6.76 8.96
CA GLN A 249 -10.26 -7.80 8.83
C GLN A 249 -11.67 -7.23 8.92
N ASP A 250 -11.86 -6.18 9.72
CA ASP A 250 -13.14 -5.49 9.88
C ASP A 250 -13.52 -4.57 8.71
N ALA A 251 -12.67 -4.47 7.68
CA ALA A 251 -13.02 -3.86 6.40
C ALA A 251 -13.68 -4.86 5.42
N LEU A 252 -13.65 -6.16 5.74
CA LEU A 252 -14.18 -7.21 4.89
C LEU A 252 -15.59 -7.63 5.35
N SER A 253 -16.52 -7.74 4.40
CA SER A 253 -17.82 -8.35 4.66
C SER A 253 -17.74 -9.88 4.62
N PRO A 254 -18.65 -10.60 5.31
CA PRO A 254 -18.83 -12.02 5.10
C PRO A 254 -19.12 -12.33 3.63
N VAL A 255 -18.62 -13.46 3.14
CA VAL A 255 -18.84 -13.91 1.76
C VAL A 255 -20.35 -14.09 1.52
N GLY A 256 -20.87 -13.47 0.46
CA GLY A 256 -22.30 -13.57 0.09
C GLY A 256 -23.22 -12.59 0.81
N SER A 257 -22.68 -11.60 1.53
CA SER A 257 -23.48 -10.45 2.00
C SER A 257 -24.06 -9.72 0.78
N PRO A 258 -25.34 -9.29 0.81
CA PRO A 258 -25.94 -8.58 -0.32
C PRO A 258 -25.12 -7.32 -0.62
N HIS A 259 -24.61 -7.21 -1.84
CA HIS A 259 -24.05 -5.96 -2.32
C HIS A 259 -25.21 -4.96 -2.43
N ASP A 260 -25.10 -3.80 -1.80
CA ASP A 260 -25.94 -2.67 -2.17
C ASP A 260 -25.77 -2.45 -3.69
N GLU A 261 -26.82 -2.78 -4.44
CA GLU A 261 -26.99 -2.43 -5.85
C GLU A 261 -27.03 -0.90 -5.95
N GLN A 262 -25.86 -0.26 -5.98
CA GLN A 262 -25.74 1.15 -6.34
C GLN A 262 -24.95 1.29 -7.63
N LYS A 263 -25.77 1.29 -8.70
CA LYS A 263 -25.76 1.99 -9.99
C LYS A 263 -24.43 2.26 -10.70
N ASP A 264 -24.47 1.88 -11.98
CA ASP A 264 -23.62 2.25 -13.12
C ASP A 264 -23.19 3.73 -13.16
#